data_AF-A0A526YHL7-F1
#
_entry.id   AF-A0A526YHL7-F1
#
_cell.length_a   1.000
_cell.length_b   1.000
_cell.length_c   1.000
_cell.angle_alpha   90.00
_cell.angle_beta   90.00
_cell.angle_gamma   90.00
#
_symmetry.space_group_name_H-M   'P 1'
#
loop_
_entity.id
_entity.type
_entity.pdbx_description
1 polymer ?
#
loop_
_entity_poly.entity_id
_entity_poly.type
_entity_poly.pdbx_seq_one_letter_code
_entity_poly.pdbx_strand_id
1 'polypeptide(L)'
;AMDELAVALDMDPVELRLRNEPDRDEFKNLPFSSRSTRECYRAAAERFGWAQRNAAPRSMRDGHSLIGWGMASATYPMNYAPASALARLLPNGTAEVMSAASDMGPGTWTSMTQVAADTLGLPIERVKF
;
A
#
# COMPACT_ATOMS: atom_id res chain seq x y z
N ALA A 1 2.67 -22.57 -4.21
CA ALA A 1 1.21 -22.75 -4.20
C ALA A 1 0.50 -22.01 -5.34
N MET A 2 0.23 -20.70 -5.26
CA MET A 2 -0.55 -19.99 -6.31
C MET A 2 0.13 -19.98 -7.68
N ASP A 3 1.45 -19.79 -7.73
CA ASP A 3 2.18 -19.77 -9.00
C ASP A 3 2.27 -21.16 -9.63
N GLU A 4 2.47 -22.20 -8.81
CA GLU A 4 2.41 -23.60 -9.26
C GLU A 4 1.02 -23.97 -9.80
N LEU A 5 -0.06 -23.48 -9.16
CA LEU A 5 -1.42 -23.67 -9.66
C LEU A 5 -1.62 -22.98 -11.01
N ALA A 6 -1.09 -21.77 -11.19
CA ALA A 6 -1.12 -21.08 -12.48
C ALA A 6 -0.38 -21.89 -13.57
N VAL A 7 0.79 -22.46 -13.27
CA VAL A 7 1.52 -23.34 -14.19
C VAL A 7 0.71 -24.60 -14.51
N ALA A 8 0.12 -25.26 -13.51
CA ALA A 8 -0.66 -26.46 -13.70
C ALA A 8 -1.94 -26.22 -14.54
N LEU A 9 -2.48 -25.00 -14.52
CA LEU A 9 -3.65 -24.59 -15.29
C LEU A 9 -3.32 -23.93 -16.63
N ASP A 10 -2.03 -23.81 -17.00
CA ASP A 10 -1.56 -23.01 -18.15
C ASP A 10 -2.20 -21.60 -18.18
N MET A 11 -2.24 -20.96 -17.01
CA MET A 11 -2.90 -19.68 -16.78
C MET A 11 -1.90 -18.62 -16.33
N ASP A 12 -2.10 -17.38 -16.78
CA ASP A 12 -1.33 -16.26 -16.25
C ASP A 12 -1.58 -16.08 -14.74
N PRO A 13 -0.53 -15.91 -13.90
CA PRO A 13 -0.68 -15.82 -12.46
C PRO A 13 -1.40 -14.55 -11.98
N VAL A 14 -1.41 -13.46 -12.76
CA VAL A 14 -2.20 -12.25 -12.46
C VAL A 14 -3.68 -12.54 -12.73
N GLU A 15 -3.98 -13.14 -13.88
CA GLU A 15 -5.34 -13.57 -14.23
C GLU A 15 -5.92 -14.54 -13.20
N LEU A 16 -5.14 -15.55 -12.78
CA LEU A 16 -5.54 -16.48 -11.74
C LEU A 16 -5.93 -15.75 -10.44
N ARG A 17 -5.15 -14.75 -10.02
CA ARG A 17 -5.45 -13.96 -8.82
C ARG A 17 -6.65 -13.05 -8.98
N LEU A 18 -6.87 -12.47 -10.16
CA LEU A 18 -8.05 -11.65 -10.46
C LEU A 18 -9.35 -12.47 -10.42
N ARG A 19 -9.31 -13.74 -10.83
CA ARG A 19 -10.45 -14.67 -10.72
C ARG A 19 -10.75 -15.08 -9.29
N ASN A 20 -9.74 -15.15 -8.44
CA ASN A 20 -9.86 -15.54 -7.04
C ASN A 20 -9.93 -14.34 -6.09
N GLU A 21 -10.12 -13.13 -6.61
CA GLU A 21 -10.19 -11.94 -5.77
C GLU A 21 -11.55 -11.90 -5.05
N PRO A 22 -11.58 -11.96 -3.71
CA PRO A 22 -12.83 -12.10 -2.98
C PRO A 22 -13.55 -10.76 -2.83
N ASP A 23 -14.88 -10.81 -2.82
CA ASP A 23 -15.73 -9.63 -2.60
C ASP A 23 -15.89 -9.25 -1.11
N ARG A 24 -15.45 -10.13 -0.20
CA ARG A 24 -15.48 -9.93 1.26
C ARG A 24 -14.36 -10.69 1.96
N ASP A 25 -14.10 -10.37 3.23
CA ASP A 25 -13.24 -11.20 4.08
C ASP A 25 -13.98 -12.51 4.37
N GLU A 26 -13.59 -13.60 3.70
CA GLU A 26 -14.23 -14.91 3.86
C GLU A 26 -13.96 -15.55 5.23
N PHE A 27 -12.85 -15.17 5.89
CA PHE A 27 -12.50 -15.69 7.21
C PHE A 27 -13.37 -15.07 8.31
N LYS A 28 -13.58 -13.74 8.26
CA LYS A 28 -14.43 -13.03 9.23
C LYS A 28 -15.88 -12.91 8.78
N ASN A 29 -16.17 -13.20 7.53
CA ASN A 29 -17.44 -12.94 6.84
C ASN A 29 -17.91 -11.48 6.98
N LEU A 30 -16.98 -10.54 6.76
CA LEU A 30 -17.24 -9.09 6.84
C LEU A 30 -16.95 -8.42 5.50
N PRO A 31 -17.71 -7.37 5.13
CA PRO A 31 -17.34 -6.55 3.98
C PRO A 31 -15.99 -5.87 4.25
N PHE A 32 -15.17 -5.72 3.22
CA PHE A 32 -13.97 -4.90 3.32
C PHE A 32 -14.35 -3.43 3.50
N SER A 33 -13.64 -2.69 4.35
CA SER A 33 -13.80 -1.24 4.48
C SER A 33 -13.39 -0.52 3.20
N SER A 34 -12.30 -0.96 2.59
CA SER A 34 -11.85 -0.63 1.24
C SER A 34 -10.95 -1.75 0.73
N ARG A 35 -10.94 -1.96 -0.58
CA ARG A 35 -10.09 -2.97 -1.22
C ARG A 35 -9.86 -2.60 -2.68
N SER A 36 -8.60 -2.45 -3.05
CA SER A 36 -8.21 -2.03 -4.41
C SER A 36 -7.25 -3.02 -5.07
N THR A 37 -7.30 -4.31 -4.71
CA THR A 37 -6.34 -5.31 -5.20
C THR A 37 -6.40 -5.46 -6.71
N ARG A 38 -7.60 -5.40 -7.31
CA ARG A 38 -7.78 -5.51 -8.76
C ARG A 38 -7.09 -4.36 -9.49
N GLU A 39 -7.25 -3.14 -8.96
CA GLU A 39 -6.63 -1.92 -9.45
C GLU A 39 -5.10 -1.99 -9.30
N CYS A 40 -4.61 -2.48 -8.15
CA CYS A 40 -3.18 -2.69 -7.93
C CYS A 40 -2.58 -3.67 -8.96
N TYR A 41 -3.24 -4.79 -9.26
CA TYR A 41 -2.77 -5.71 -10.29
C TYR A 41 -2.74 -5.07 -11.67
N ARG A 42 -3.80 -4.35 -12.06
CA ARG A 42 -3.85 -3.66 -13.35
C ARG A 42 -2.73 -2.63 -13.49
N ALA A 43 -2.59 -1.74 -12.51
CA ALA A 43 -1.57 -0.70 -12.53
C ALA A 43 -0.16 -1.26 -12.47
N ALA A 44 0.09 -2.30 -11.65
CA ALA A 44 1.39 -2.95 -11.58
C ALA A 44 1.72 -3.68 -12.89
N ALA A 45 0.78 -4.43 -13.46
CA ALA A 45 0.97 -5.14 -14.72
C ALA A 45 1.29 -4.17 -15.87
N GLU A 46 0.57 -3.05 -15.96
CA GLU A 46 0.82 -2.01 -16.95
C GLU A 46 2.21 -1.38 -16.77
N ARG A 47 2.52 -0.86 -15.57
CA ARG A 47 3.78 -0.13 -15.32
C ARG A 47 5.01 -1.02 -15.37
N PHE A 48 4.89 -2.28 -14.96
CA PHE A 48 5.97 -3.26 -15.06
C PHE A 48 6.18 -3.76 -16.49
N GLY A 49 5.18 -3.59 -17.37
CA GLY A 49 5.22 -4.13 -18.73
C GLY A 49 4.89 -5.62 -18.80
N TRP A 50 4.08 -6.15 -17.87
CA TRP A 50 3.77 -7.58 -17.70
C TRP A 50 3.32 -8.28 -18.99
N ALA A 51 2.65 -7.56 -19.90
CA ALA A 51 2.24 -8.07 -21.21
C ALA A 51 3.41 -8.58 -22.09
N GLN A 52 4.65 -8.17 -21.80
CA GLN A 52 5.85 -8.62 -22.52
C GLN A 52 6.44 -9.92 -21.95
N ARG A 53 5.85 -10.47 -20.88
CA ARG A 53 6.32 -11.71 -20.26
C ARG A 53 6.13 -12.89 -21.20
N ASN A 54 7.19 -13.67 -21.41
CA ASN A 54 7.06 -15.02 -21.92
C ASN A 54 6.88 -15.99 -20.74
N ALA A 55 5.71 -16.64 -20.66
CA ALA A 55 5.33 -17.47 -19.50
C ALA A 55 6.19 -18.74 -19.35
N ALA A 56 6.81 -19.23 -20.42
CA ALA A 56 7.64 -20.43 -20.36
C ALA A 56 8.91 -20.16 -19.51
N PRO A 57 9.22 -21.00 -18.50
CA PRO A 57 10.44 -20.84 -17.72
C PRO A 57 11.71 -20.83 -18.59
N ARG A 58 12.68 -19.99 -18.24
CA ARG A 58 13.98 -19.83 -18.94
C ARG A 58 13.88 -19.32 -20.39
N SER A 59 12.72 -18.83 -20.82
CA SER A 59 12.48 -18.33 -22.18
C SER A 59 13.04 -16.93 -22.42
N MET A 60 13.13 -16.10 -21.39
CA MET A 60 13.64 -14.73 -21.48
C MET A 60 15.11 -14.66 -21.06
N ARG A 61 15.93 -13.95 -21.84
CA ARG A 61 17.39 -13.83 -21.65
C ARG A 61 17.92 -12.47 -22.09
N ASP A 62 19.00 -12.05 -21.46
CA ASP A 62 19.85 -10.96 -21.92
C ASP A 62 21.32 -11.41 -21.82
N GLY A 63 21.95 -11.63 -22.98
CA GLY A 63 23.26 -12.28 -23.09
C GLY A 63 23.31 -13.63 -22.36
N HIS A 64 24.14 -13.72 -21.33
CA HIS A 64 24.33 -14.92 -20.51
C HIS A 64 23.38 -15.00 -19.30
N SER A 65 22.56 -13.98 -19.08
CA SER A 65 21.65 -13.89 -17.93
C SER A 65 20.26 -14.44 -18.26
N LEU A 66 19.70 -15.22 -17.35
CA LEU A 66 18.29 -15.63 -17.38
C LEU A 66 17.44 -14.53 -16.74
N ILE A 67 16.39 -14.11 -17.44
CA ILE A 67 15.43 -13.13 -16.93
C ILE A 67 14.20 -13.89 -16.43
N GLY A 68 13.83 -13.63 -15.17
CA GLY A 68 12.64 -14.19 -14.53
C GLY A 68 11.74 -13.07 -14.06
N TRP A 69 10.45 -13.16 -14.41
CA TRP A 69 9.42 -12.22 -13.96
C TRP A 69 8.46 -12.95 -13.03
N GLY A 70 8.33 -12.44 -11.81
CA GLY A 70 7.47 -12.99 -10.78
C GLY A 70 6.53 -11.93 -10.21
N MET A 71 5.42 -12.38 -9.66
CA MET A 71 4.47 -11.53 -8.96
C MET A 71 3.90 -12.25 -7.74
N ALA A 72 3.53 -11.47 -6.73
CA ALA A 72 2.92 -11.96 -5.52
C ALA A 72 1.93 -10.93 -4.99
N SER A 73 1.07 -11.39 -4.10
CA SER A 73 0.10 -10.56 -3.40
C SER A 73 0.47 -10.55 -1.94
N ALA A 74 0.42 -9.37 -1.32
CA ALA A 74 0.65 -9.20 0.11
C ALA A 74 -0.48 -8.36 0.70
N THR A 75 -0.81 -8.65 1.95
CA THR A 75 -1.76 -7.88 2.74
C THR A 75 -1.18 -7.69 4.14
N TYR A 76 -1.52 -6.58 4.77
CA TYR A 76 -1.18 -6.31 6.17
C TYR A 76 -2.43 -5.77 6.87
N PRO A 77 -2.81 -6.28 8.04
CA PRO A 77 -4.02 -5.83 8.72
C PRO A 77 -3.87 -4.38 9.20
N MET A 78 -4.96 -3.63 9.14
CA MET A 78 -5.04 -2.34 9.81
C MET A 78 -5.40 -2.56 11.29
N ASN A 79 -4.51 -2.15 12.17
CA ASN A 79 -4.74 -2.13 13.62
C ASN A 79 -4.88 -0.68 14.08
N TYR A 80 -5.70 -0.45 15.09
CA TYR A 80 -5.87 0.88 15.69
C TYR A 80 -6.03 0.75 17.21
N ALA A 81 -5.65 1.81 17.90
CA ALA A 81 -5.85 1.97 19.34
C ALA A 81 -6.22 3.44 19.63
N PRO A 82 -6.90 3.73 20.75
CA PRO A 82 -7.15 5.11 21.16
C PRO A 82 -5.84 5.90 21.29
N ALA A 83 -5.85 7.15 20.83
CA ALA A 83 -4.73 8.08 20.92
C ALA A 83 -5.24 9.49 21.29
N SER A 84 -4.35 10.33 21.82
CA SER A 84 -4.66 11.72 22.16
C SER A 84 -3.59 12.67 21.66
N ALA A 85 -3.99 13.92 21.43
CA ALA A 85 -3.10 15.02 21.12
C ALA A 85 -3.59 16.31 21.81
N LEU A 86 -2.66 17.21 22.13
CA LEU A 86 -2.96 18.56 22.62
C LEU A 86 -2.58 19.55 21.53
N ALA A 87 -3.49 20.44 21.15
CA ALA A 87 -3.21 21.55 20.25
C ALA A 87 -3.29 22.88 21.02
N ARG A 88 -2.29 23.75 20.83
CA ARG A 88 -2.20 25.07 21.44
C ARG A 88 -1.94 26.11 20.35
N LEU A 89 -2.85 27.07 20.22
CA LEU A 89 -2.63 28.27 19.40
C LEU A 89 -1.88 29.32 20.22
N LEU A 90 -0.80 29.86 19.67
CA LEU A 90 0.03 30.86 20.32
C LEU A 90 -0.36 32.29 19.85
N PRO A 91 -0.10 33.34 20.66
CA PRO A 91 -0.46 34.72 20.31
C PRO A 91 0.17 35.27 19.03
N ASN A 92 1.29 34.70 18.58
CA ASN A 92 1.95 35.04 17.31
C ASN A 92 1.29 34.40 16.08
N GLY A 93 0.19 33.66 16.26
CA GLY A 93 -0.54 32.99 15.18
C GLY A 93 0.12 31.70 14.69
N THR A 94 1.02 31.08 15.46
CA THR A 94 1.53 29.72 15.23
C THR A 94 0.83 28.71 16.13
N ALA A 95 0.83 27.43 15.77
CA ALA A 95 0.28 26.35 16.57
C ALA A 95 1.34 25.34 16.99
N GLU A 96 1.22 24.83 18.21
CA GLU A 96 1.96 23.69 18.72
C GLU A 96 0.98 22.54 18.96
N VAL A 97 1.26 21.39 18.35
CA VAL A 97 0.51 20.15 18.55
C VAL A 97 1.45 19.13 19.18
N MET A 98 0.97 18.35 20.14
CA MET A 98 1.79 17.39 20.88
C MET A 98 1.03 16.09 21.05
N SER A 99 1.74 14.97 20.92
CA SER A 99 1.25 13.64 21.25
C SER A 99 2.39 12.81 21.83
N ALA A 100 2.08 11.75 22.58
CA ALA A 100 3.07 10.77 23.04
C ALA A 100 3.51 9.79 21.93
N ALA A 101 3.18 10.09 20.67
CA ALA A 101 3.61 9.32 19.51
C ALA A 101 5.14 9.40 19.32
N SER A 102 5.74 8.28 18.92
CA SER A 102 7.14 8.23 18.50
C SER A 102 7.25 8.32 16.99
N ASP A 103 8.35 8.90 16.53
CA ASP A 103 8.77 8.83 15.14
C ASP A 103 10.13 8.15 15.06
N MET A 104 10.16 6.95 14.49
CA MET A 104 11.37 6.14 14.30
C MET A 104 11.82 6.08 12.83
N GLY A 105 11.32 7.00 11.99
CA GLY A 105 11.57 7.03 10.55
C GLY A 105 10.36 6.90 9.60
N PRO A 106 9.14 6.49 10.00
CA PRO A 106 8.01 6.50 9.06
C PRO A 106 7.51 7.92 8.73
N GLY A 107 7.94 8.95 9.47
CA GLY A 107 7.55 10.33 9.20
C GLY A 107 6.24 10.74 9.88
N THR A 108 5.98 10.20 11.08
CA THR A 108 4.86 10.57 11.95
C THR A 108 4.82 12.08 12.18
N TRP A 109 5.95 12.72 12.51
CA TRP A 109 5.99 14.15 12.79
C TRP A 109 5.60 14.98 11.56
N THR A 110 6.10 14.61 10.38
CA THR A 110 5.78 15.29 9.12
C THR A 110 4.32 15.14 8.75
N SER A 111 3.78 13.92 8.82
CA SER A 111 2.38 13.64 8.47
C SER A 111 1.42 14.30 9.45
N MET A 112 1.72 14.25 10.74
CA MET A 112 0.87 14.87 11.76
C MET A 112 0.92 16.40 11.73
N THR A 113 2.05 17.00 11.32
CA THR A 113 2.13 18.45 11.06
C THR A 113 1.18 18.85 9.92
N GLN A 114 1.12 18.07 8.84
CA GLN A 114 0.17 18.31 7.73
C GLN A 114 -1.28 18.20 8.20
N VAL A 115 -1.62 17.13 8.93
CA VAL A 115 -2.97 16.95 9.50
C VAL A 115 -3.36 18.12 10.40
N ALA A 116 -2.44 18.58 11.26
CA ALA A 116 -2.67 19.71 12.13
C ALA A 116 -2.86 21.02 11.36
N ALA A 117 -2.02 21.29 10.34
CA ALA A 117 -2.12 22.47 9.48
C ALA A 117 -3.46 22.55 8.76
N ASP A 118 -3.87 21.45 8.12
CA ASP A 118 -5.16 21.35 7.43
C ASP A 118 -6.33 21.53 8.39
N THR A 119 -6.25 20.91 9.58
CA THR A 119 -7.32 20.99 10.60
C THR A 119 -7.45 22.39 11.18
N LEU A 120 -6.33 23.09 11.40
CA LEU A 120 -6.30 24.43 11.99
C LEU A 120 -6.45 25.55 10.95
N GLY A 121 -6.40 25.22 9.65
CA GLY A 121 -6.41 26.20 8.57
C GLY A 121 -5.18 27.12 8.57
N LEU A 122 -4.03 26.62 9.03
CA LEU A 122 -2.78 27.36 9.09
C LEU A 122 -1.82 26.89 7.98
N PRO A 123 -0.95 27.77 7.46
CA PRO A 123 0.20 27.33 6.68
C PRO A 123 1.05 26.34 7.47
N ILE A 124 1.56 25.30 6.82
CA ILE A 124 2.30 24.22 7.48
C ILE A 124 3.54 24.74 8.23
N GLU A 125 4.17 25.81 7.74
CA GLU A 125 5.34 26.45 8.35
C GLU A 125 5.01 27.15 9.68
N ARG A 126 3.72 27.35 9.97
CA ARG A 126 3.22 27.91 11.23
C ARG A 126 2.75 26.86 12.22
N VAL A 127 2.93 25.59 11.91
CA VAL A 127 2.55 24.48 12.78
C VAL A 127 3.79 23.69 13.18
N LYS A 128 3.91 23.40 14.47
CA LYS A 128 4.91 22.48 15.01
C LYS A 128 4.21 21.33 15.69
N PHE A 129 4.54 20.10 15.28
CA PHE A 129 4.11 18.87 15.95
C PHE A 129 5.25 18.27 16.80
#